data_AF-A0A9C7RLW3-F1
#
_entry.id   AF-A0A9C7RLW3-F1
#
_cell.length_a   1.000
_cell.length_b   1.000
_cell.length_c   1.000
_cell.angle_alpha   90.00
_cell.angle_beta   90.00
_cell.angle_gamma   90.00
#
_symmetry.space_group_name_H-M   'P 1'
#
loop_
_entity.id
_entity.type
_entity.pdbx_description
1 polymer ?
#
loop_
_entity_poly.entity_id
_entity_poly.type
_entity_poly.pdbx_seq_one_letter_code
_entity_poly.pdbx_strand_id
1 'polypeptide(L)'
;GTADAIYQNMTLLRRGEEDFVLIGSGDHIYKIDFTDLYQYHFKKGADVTLIVKKLDESYDLTKYGIVSVNENMRILEIEEKPEKPKGDLAFLGIYFINKYLLMDLLYASVPQKGYDLLLDVILPNLDRLKVYAYVFDGYWRNVKKGIDEYYRINMDILKQEVRRELFYEKGKVFTKLKDLSPPKLTGTATVSNSLISDGCIIAGSVRNSVIFRNVRIKAGAIVENSVIMQGSVIEEGAVVKNAILDKEVVVREGREVIGEKEILVLEKRSVV
;
A
#
# COMPACT_ATOMS: atom_id res chain seq x y z
N GLY A 1 -21.47 -2.63 1.66
CA GLY A 1 -20.17 -3.18 1.25
C GLY A 1 -19.59 -2.34 0.11
N THR A 2 -18.57 -2.83 -0.59
CA THR A 2 -17.90 -2.10 -1.68
C THR A 2 -18.84 -1.79 -2.85
N ALA A 3 -19.69 -2.74 -3.26
CA ALA A 3 -20.68 -2.54 -4.33
C ALA A 3 -21.75 -1.51 -3.92
N ASP A 4 -22.28 -1.65 -2.71
CA ASP A 4 -23.29 -0.73 -2.17
C ASP A 4 -22.76 0.71 -2.07
N ALA A 5 -21.50 0.90 -1.64
CA ALA A 5 -20.88 2.24 -1.60
C ALA A 5 -20.85 2.93 -2.98
N ILE A 6 -20.59 2.16 -4.04
CA ILE A 6 -20.64 2.68 -5.43
C ILE A 6 -22.09 2.96 -5.82
N TYR A 7 -23.01 2.04 -5.52
CA TYR A 7 -24.43 2.17 -5.86
C TYR A 7 -25.10 3.38 -5.22
N GLN A 8 -24.86 3.66 -3.94
CA GLN A 8 -25.39 4.86 -3.26
C GLN A 8 -24.89 6.17 -3.89
N ASN A 9 -23.75 6.11 -4.60
CA ASN A 9 -23.13 7.24 -5.27
C ASN A 9 -23.32 7.22 -6.80
N MET A 10 -24.30 6.46 -7.31
CA MET A 10 -24.54 6.30 -8.75
C MET A 10 -24.72 7.61 -9.50
N THR A 11 -25.23 8.66 -8.84
CA THR A 11 -25.36 10.00 -9.42
C THR A 11 -24.02 10.57 -9.88
N LEU A 12 -22.92 10.28 -9.18
CA LEU A 12 -21.58 10.71 -9.58
C LEU A 12 -21.14 9.98 -10.86
N LEU A 13 -21.34 8.67 -10.93
CA LEU A 13 -21.05 7.88 -12.13
C LEU A 13 -21.87 8.38 -13.32
N ARG A 14 -23.18 8.58 -13.15
CA ARG A 14 -24.08 9.07 -14.20
C ARG A 14 -23.70 10.43 -14.78
N ARG A 15 -23.11 11.31 -13.97
CA ARG A 15 -22.69 12.65 -14.38
C ARG A 15 -21.34 12.67 -15.08
N GLY A 16 -20.49 11.66 -14.83
CA GLY A 16 -19.21 11.54 -15.54
C GLY A 16 -19.44 11.29 -17.02
N GLU A 17 -18.66 11.96 -17.86
CA GLU A 17 -18.70 11.81 -19.32
C GLU A 17 -17.88 10.60 -19.78
N GLU A 18 -17.03 10.06 -18.92
CA GLU A 18 -16.11 8.97 -19.21
C GLU A 18 -16.84 7.63 -19.38
N ASP A 19 -16.46 6.85 -20.40
CA ASP A 19 -17.09 5.55 -20.68
C ASP A 19 -16.56 4.41 -19.81
N PHE A 20 -15.38 4.58 -19.20
CA PHE A 20 -14.71 3.54 -18.41
C PHE A 20 -14.42 4.03 -17.01
N VAL A 21 -14.50 3.11 -16.06
CA VAL A 21 -14.27 3.34 -14.64
C VAL A 21 -13.11 2.47 -14.20
N LEU A 22 -12.14 3.10 -13.55
CA LEU A 22 -11.12 2.42 -12.78
C LEU A 22 -11.54 2.41 -11.30
N ILE A 23 -11.68 1.23 -10.73
CA ILE A 23 -12.03 1.05 -9.31
C ILE A 23 -10.81 0.44 -8.66
N GLY A 24 -10.25 1.08 -7.63
CA GLY A 24 -9.09 0.56 -6.90
C GLY A 24 -9.24 0.78 -5.40
N SER A 25 -8.50 -0.01 -4.63
CA SER A 25 -8.45 0.16 -3.19
C SER A 25 -7.49 1.30 -2.78
N GLY A 26 -7.90 2.10 -1.80
CA GLY A 26 -7.11 3.23 -1.29
C GLY A 26 -6.09 2.86 -0.21
N ASP A 27 -5.83 1.57 0.00
CA ASP A 27 -4.97 1.02 1.06
C ASP A 27 -3.76 0.22 0.54
N HIS A 28 -3.49 0.31 -0.76
CA HIS A 28 -2.33 -0.29 -1.41
C HIS A 28 -1.32 0.78 -1.84
N ILE A 29 -0.06 0.37 -1.91
CA ILE A 29 1.04 1.20 -2.42
C ILE A 29 1.55 0.53 -3.69
N TYR A 30 1.39 1.22 -4.82
CA TYR A 30 1.88 0.80 -6.13
C TYR A 30 2.02 2.01 -7.05
N LYS A 31 2.69 1.81 -8.19
CA LYS A 31 2.74 2.80 -9.26
C LYS A 31 2.55 2.17 -10.63
N ILE A 32 1.43 2.50 -11.27
CA ILE A 32 1.01 1.91 -12.53
C ILE A 32 0.64 3.02 -13.52
N ASP A 33 1.03 2.81 -14.78
CA ASP A 33 0.51 3.57 -15.91
C ASP A 33 -0.72 2.83 -16.45
N PHE A 34 -1.89 3.45 -16.35
CA PHE A 34 -3.14 2.84 -16.78
C PHE A 34 -3.34 2.90 -18.31
N THR A 35 -2.45 3.55 -19.06
CA THR A 35 -2.51 3.59 -20.53
C THR A 35 -2.38 2.20 -21.14
N ASP A 36 -1.43 1.39 -20.64
CA ASP A 36 -1.23 0.02 -21.11
C ASP A 36 -2.39 -0.89 -20.73
N LEU A 37 -2.96 -0.67 -19.53
CA LEU A 37 -4.17 -1.36 -19.08
C LEU A 37 -5.35 -1.08 -20.02
N TYR A 38 -5.56 0.18 -20.38
CA TYR A 38 -6.62 0.59 -21.30
C TYR A 38 -6.47 -0.07 -22.67
N GLN A 39 -5.26 -0.03 -23.24
CA GLN A 39 -4.98 -0.68 -24.52
C GLN A 39 -5.19 -2.20 -24.45
N TYR A 40 -4.77 -2.84 -23.36
CA TYR A 40 -4.97 -4.26 -23.14
C TYR A 40 -6.45 -4.62 -23.08
N HIS A 41 -7.24 -3.88 -22.31
CA HIS A 41 -8.68 -4.08 -22.17
C HIS A 41 -9.38 -4.01 -23.53
N PHE A 42 -9.05 -2.98 -24.32
CA PHE A 42 -9.60 -2.79 -25.66
C PHE A 42 -9.20 -3.92 -26.62
N LYS A 43 -7.92 -4.28 -26.68
CA LYS A 43 -7.40 -5.36 -27.56
C LYS A 43 -8.05 -6.71 -27.26
N LYS A 44 -8.37 -6.99 -25.99
CA LYS A 44 -9.05 -8.23 -25.58
C LYS A 44 -10.56 -8.20 -25.84
N GLY A 45 -11.14 -7.02 -26.10
CA GLY A 45 -12.59 -6.84 -26.09
C GLY A 45 -13.20 -7.30 -24.76
N ALA A 46 -12.51 -6.98 -23.66
CA ALA A 46 -12.89 -7.38 -22.32
C ALA A 46 -14.10 -6.58 -21.83
N ASP A 47 -14.98 -7.23 -21.08
CA ASP A 47 -16.06 -6.53 -20.36
C ASP A 47 -15.52 -5.96 -19.04
N VAL A 48 -14.63 -6.74 -18.40
CA VAL A 48 -13.95 -6.38 -17.15
C VAL A 48 -12.50 -6.82 -17.24
N THR A 49 -11.58 -5.96 -16.81
CA THR A 49 -10.18 -6.34 -16.61
C THR A 49 -9.82 -6.20 -15.13
N LEU A 50 -9.35 -7.29 -14.54
CA LEU A 50 -8.83 -7.32 -13.18
C LEU A 50 -7.31 -7.22 -13.21
N ILE A 51 -6.75 -6.34 -12.39
CA ILE A 51 -5.31 -6.26 -12.23
C ILE A 51 -4.87 -7.33 -11.22
N VAL A 52 -3.96 -8.19 -11.65
CA VAL A 52 -3.39 -9.26 -10.83
C VAL A 52 -1.88 -9.09 -10.74
N LYS A 53 -1.27 -9.68 -9.71
CA LYS A 53 0.19 -9.78 -9.60
C LYS A 53 0.56 -11.22 -9.28
N LYS A 54 1.61 -11.70 -9.92
CA LYS A 54 2.27 -12.95 -9.53
C LYS A 54 3.01 -12.72 -8.21
N LEU A 55 2.59 -13.40 -7.15
CA LEU A 55 3.21 -13.32 -5.84
C LEU A 55 4.27 -14.41 -5.68
N ASP A 56 5.39 -14.05 -5.06
CA ASP A 56 6.46 -14.99 -4.73
C ASP A 56 6.28 -15.58 -3.31
N GLU A 57 7.22 -16.42 -2.90
CA GLU A 57 7.22 -17.11 -1.60
C GLU A 57 7.29 -16.17 -0.38
N SER A 58 7.62 -14.89 -0.57
CA SER A 58 7.59 -13.90 0.53
C SER A 58 6.18 -13.51 0.95
N TYR A 59 5.16 -13.92 0.18
CA TYR A 59 3.76 -13.67 0.45
C TYR A 59 3.05 -14.93 0.96
N ASP A 60 2.18 -14.72 1.94
CA ASP A 60 1.21 -15.72 2.36
C ASP A 60 -0.02 -15.65 1.45
N LEU A 61 -0.04 -16.51 0.42
CA LEU A 61 -1.08 -16.57 -0.61
C LEU A 61 -2.49 -16.77 -0.03
N THR A 62 -2.63 -17.41 1.13
CA THR A 62 -3.94 -17.64 1.80
C THR A 62 -4.62 -16.33 2.23
N LYS A 63 -3.88 -15.22 2.26
CA LYS A 63 -4.39 -13.90 2.61
C LYS A 63 -4.94 -13.12 1.42
N TYR A 64 -4.88 -13.63 0.20
CA TYR A 64 -5.23 -12.90 -1.02
C TYR A 64 -6.33 -13.61 -1.82
N GLY A 65 -7.01 -12.85 -2.69
CA GLY A 65 -7.88 -13.43 -3.70
C GLY A 65 -7.02 -14.01 -4.83
N ILE A 66 -7.03 -15.33 -5.00
CA ILE A 66 -6.21 -16.04 -5.98
C ILE A 66 -7.03 -16.26 -7.26
N VAL A 67 -6.41 -15.99 -8.40
CA VAL A 67 -7.06 -15.99 -9.71
C VAL A 67 -6.48 -17.11 -10.56
N SER A 68 -7.37 -17.96 -11.08
CA SER A 68 -7.04 -18.97 -12.09
C SER A 68 -7.38 -18.44 -13.47
N VAL A 69 -6.45 -18.59 -14.43
CA VAL A 69 -6.61 -18.07 -15.80
C VAL A 69 -6.33 -19.15 -16.84
N ASN A 70 -6.91 -19.00 -18.03
CA ASN A 70 -6.52 -19.79 -19.20
C ASN A 70 -5.33 -19.18 -19.95
N GLU A 71 -4.89 -19.83 -21.03
CA GLU A 71 -3.76 -19.40 -21.88
C GLU A 71 -3.90 -17.98 -22.45
N ASN A 72 -5.13 -17.47 -22.58
CA ASN A 72 -5.42 -16.14 -23.09
C ASN A 72 -5.58 -15.08 -21.98
N MET A 73 -5.25 -15.42 -20.73
CA MET A 73 -5.47 -14.61 -19.53
C MET A 73 -6.95 -14.34 -19.22
N ARG A 74 -7.88 -15.15 -19.75
CA ARG A 74 -9.29 -15.10 -19.34
C ARG A 74 -9.40 -15.75 -17.96
N ILE A 75 -10.08 -15.07 -17.04
CA ILE A 75 -10.28 -15.57 -15.68
C ILE A 75 -11.31 -16.70 -15.70
N LEU A 76 -10.95 -17.83 -15.10
CA LEU A 76 -11.77 -19.03 -14.98
C LEU A 76 -12.41 -19.13 -13.59
N GLU A 77 -11.64 -18.82 -12.55
CA GLU A 77 -12.05 -18.94 -11.14
C GLU A 77 -11.34 -17.87 -10.32
N ILE A 78 -12.01 -17.36 -9.29
CA ILE A 78 -11.40 -16.48 -8.28
C ILE A 78 -11.75 -17.06 -6.90
N GLU A 79 -10.73 -17.40 -6.14
CA GLU A 79 -10.86 -17.94 -4.78
C GLU A 79 -10.44 -16.84 -3.80
N GLU A 80 -11.38 -16.31 -3.01
CA GLU A 80 -11.07 -15.31 -1.98
C GLU A 80 -10.48 -16.00 -0.74
N LYS A 81 -9.18 -15.76 -0.48
CA LYS A 81 -8.45 -16.27 0.70
C LYS A 81 -8.56 -17.80 0.85
N PRO A 82 -8.10 -18.56 -0.16
CA PRO A 82 -8.19 -20.01 -0.12
C PRO A 82 -7.26 -20.60 0.93
N GLU A 83 -7.68 -21.66 1.62
CA GLU A 83 -6.81 -22.44 2.50
C GLU A 83 -5.68 -23.13 1.72
N LYS A 84 -5.95 -23.51 0.46
CA LYS A 84 -4.99 -24.15 -0.45
C LYS A 84 -5.02 -23.45 -1.82
N PRO A 85 -4.20 -22.41 -2.02
CA PRO A 85 -4.08 -21.71 -3.29
C PRO A 85 -3.76 -22.64 -4.46
N LYS A 86 -4.55 -22.60 -5.53
CA LYS A 86 -4.30 -23.36 -6.78
C LYS A 86 -3.33 -22.67 -7.75
N GLY A 87 -2.88 -21.46 -7.42
CA GLY A 87 -1.99 -20.63 -8.24
C GLY A 87 -1.38 -19.49 -7.44
N ASP A 88 -0.62 -18.64 -8.12
CA ASP A 88 0.18 -17.55 -7.52
C ASP A 88 -0.22 -16.15 -8.02
N LEU A 89 -1.24 -16.05 -8.88
CA LEU A 89 -1.79 -14.78 -9.31
C LEU A 89 -2.77 -14.25 -8.27
N ALA A 90 -2.38 -13.21 -7.55
CA ALA A 90 -3.24 -12.52 -6.61
C ALA A 90 -3.94 -11.33 -7.26
N PHE A 91 -5.23 -11.21 -7.02
CA PHE A 91 -6.02 -10.05 -7.38
C PHE A 91 -5.66 -8.84 -6.51
N LEU A 92 -5.37 -7.69 -7.15
CA LEU A 92 -4.94 -6.47 -6.46
C LEU A 92 -6.09 -5.60 -5.97
N GLY A 93 -7.36 -5.99 -6.17
CA GLY A 93 -8.50 -5.15 -5.83
C GLY A 93 -8.70 -3.98 -6.79
N ILE A 94 -8.16 -4.07 -8.02
CA ILE A 94 -8.29 -3.04 -9.04
C ILE A 94 -9.03 -3.58 -10.26
N TYR A 95 -10.10 -2.89 -10.63
CA TYR A 95 -11.00 -3.22 -11.73
C TYR A 95 -10.94 -2.12 -12.78
N PHE A 96 -10.96 -2.51 -14.04
CA PHE A 96 -11.21 -1.62 -15.17
C PHE A 96 -12.42 -2.14 -15.93
N ILE A 97 -13.49 -1.34 -15.98
CA ILE A 97 -14.81 -1.76 -16.44
C ILE A 97 -15.52 -0.64 -17.20
N ASN A 98 -16.33 -0.98 -18.19
CA ASN A 98 -17.23 0.00 -18.81
C ASN A 98 -18.26 0.51 -17.78
N LYS A 99 -18.45 1.82 -17.73
CA LYS A 99 -19.34 2.51 -16.79
C LYS A 99 -20.77 1.98 -16.87
N TYR A 100 -21.33 1.84 -18.07
CA TYR A 100 -22.72 1.41 -18.26
C TYR A 100 -22.90 -0.03 -17.82
N LEU A 101 -21.95 -0.91 -18.15
CA LEU A 101 -21.94 -2.28 -17.66
C LEU A 101 -21.87 -2.34 -16.13
N LEU A 102 -20.98 -1.57 -15.51
CA LEU A 102 -20.90 -1.50 -14.04
C LEU A 102 -22.23 -1.08 -13.43
N MET A 103 -22.87 -0.05 -13.99
CA MET A 103 -24.17 0.42 -13.51
C MET A 103 -25.23 -0.67 -13.61
N ASP A 104 -25.32 -1.36 -14.75
CA ASP A 104 -26.30 -2.44 -14.97
C ASP A 104 -26.09 -3.60 -13.99
N LEU A 105 -24.85 -4.00 -13.77
CA LEU A 105 -24.49 -5.05 -12.80
C LEU A 105 -24.88 -4.64 -11.37
N LEU A 106 -24.62 -3.39 -10.98
CA LEU A 106 -24.99 -2.88 -9.66
C LEU A 106 -26.52 -2.79 -9.47
N TYR A 107 -27.26 -2.36 -10.49
CA TYR A 107 -28.73 -2.34 -10.46
C TYR A 107 -29.34 -3.72 -10.31
N ALA A 108 -28.71 -4.75 -10.88
CA ALA A 108 -29.18 -6.12 -10.76
C ALA A 108 -28.85 -6.73 -9.38
N SER A 109 -27.64 -6.50 -8.86
CA SER A 109 -27.13 -7.18 -7.66
C SER A 109 -27.49 -6.51 -6.34
N VAL A 110 -27.37 -5.18 -6.24
CA VAL A 110 -27.49 -4.48 -4.93
C VAL A 110 -28.90 -4.58 -4.33
N PRO A 111 -30.01 -4.42 -5.08
CA PRO A 111 -31.36 -4.63 -4.56
C PRO A 111 -31.61 -6.05 -4.04
N GLN A 112 -30.85 -7.02 -4.53
CA GLN A 112 -30.89 -8.43 -4.08
C GLN A 112 -29.93 -8.69 -2.91
N LYS A 113 -29.51 -7.64 -2.19
CA LYS A 113 -28.57 -7.69 -1.06
C LYS A 113 -27.13 -8.06 -1.46
N GLY A 114 -26.71 -7.76 -2.69
CA GLY A 114 -25.30 -7.80 -3.06
C GLY A 114 -24.54 -6.61 -2.46
N TYR A 115 -23.54 -6.88 -1.64
CA TYR A 115 -22.79 -5.84 -0.92
C TYR A 115 -21.33 -5.74 -1.36
N ASP A 116 -20.71 -6.81 -1.82
CA ASP A 116 -19.32 -6.84 -2.26
C ASP A 116 -19.20 -6.89 -3.79
N LEU A 117 -18.32 -6.04 -4.34
CA LEU A 117 -18.14 -5.93 -5.78
C LEU A 117 -17.56 -7.21 -6.41
N LEU A 118 -16.61 -7.88 -5.74
CA LEU A 118 -16.05 -9.11 -6.28
C LEU A 118 -17.05 -10.25 -6.13
N LEU A 119 -17.47 -10.51 -4.89
CA LEU A 119 -18.18 -11.72 -4.51
C LEU A 119 -19.63 -11.73 -4.99
N ASP A 120 -20.33 -10.59 -4.92
CA ASP A 120 -21.77 -10.53 -5.18
C ASP A 120 -22.10 -9.95 -6.58
N VAL A 121 -21.13 -9.33 -7.26
CA VAL A 121 -21.36 -8.66 -8.55
C VAL A 121 -20.56 -9.31 -9.67
N ILE A 122 -19.23 -9.40 -9.56
CA ILE A 122 -18.38 -9.92 -10.64
C ILE A 122 -18.44 -11.45 -10.71
N LEU A 123 -18.20 -12.15 -9.59
CA LEU A 123 -18.16 -13.62 -9.57
C LEU A 123 -19.43 -14.30 -10.10
N PRO A 124 -20.66 -13.88 -9.73
CA PRO A 124 -21.88 -14.49 -10.25
C PRO A 124 -22.09 -14.29 -11.76
N ASN A 125 -21.38 -13.34 -12.36
CA ASN A 125 -21.47 -13.02 -13.78
C ASN A 125 -20.24 -13.47 -14.58
N LEU A 126 -19.31 -14.22 -13.97
CA LEU A 126 -18.02 -14.59 -14.58
C LEU A 126 -18.19 -15.38 -15.89
N ASP A 127 -19.17 -16.29 -15.96
CA ASP A 127 -19.46 -17.08 -17.16
C ASP A 127 -20.07 -16.24 -18.30
N ARG A 128 -20.78 -15.17 -17.95
CA ARG A 128 -21.47 -14.29 -18.90
C ARG A 128 -20.56 -13.19 -19.42
N LEU A 129 -19.60 -12.75 -18.61
CA LEU A 129 -18.71 -11.64 -18.91
C LEU A 129 -17.36 -12.13 -19.44
N LYS A 130 -16.77 -11.33 -20.33
CA LYS A 130 -15.38 -11.48 -20.77
C LYS A 130 -14.45 -10.83 -19.74
N VAL A 131 -14.18 -11.56 -18.65
CA VAL A 131 -13.28 -11.10 -17.59
C VAL A 131 -11.84 -11.54 -17.87
N TYR A 132 -10.92 -10.58 -17.94
CA TYR A 132 -9.51 -10.83 -18.23
C TYR A 132 -8.60 -10.35 -17.10
N ALA A 133 -7.51 -11.07 -16.88
CA ALA A 133 -6.46 -10.69 -15.96
C ALA A 133 -5.38 -9.89 -16.69
N TYR A 134 -5.02 -8.73 -16.15
CA TYR A 134 -3.85 -7.95 -16.56
C TYR A 134 -2.76 -8.12 -15.49
N VAL A 135 -1.61 -8.67 -15.87
CA VAL A 135 -0.51 -8.91 -14.93
C VAL A 135 0.27 -7.63 -14.72
N PHE A 136 0.19 -7.08 -13.51
CA PHE A 136 1.01 -5.96 -13.08
C PHE A 136 2.38 -6.44 -12.60
N ASP A 137 3.40 -6.00 -13.30
CA ASP A 137 4.79 -6.23 -12.95
C ASP A 137 5.43 -4.95 -12.39
N GLY A 138 5.24 -4.73 -11.10
CA GLY A 138 5.82 -3.62 -10.35
C GLY A 138 5.68 -3.80 -8.85
N TYR A 139 6.20 -2.83 -8.09
CA TYR A 139 6.07 -2.78 -6.64
C TYR A 139 4.59 -2.66 -6.24
N TRP A 140 4.15 -3.59 -5.40
CA TRP A 140 2.82 -3.56 -4.81
C TRP A 140 2.89 -4.06 -3.37
N ARG A 141 2.25 -3.34 -2.46
CA ARG A 141 2.07 -3.75 -1.06
C ARG A 141 0.71 -3.36 -0.54
N ASN A 142 0.16 -4.18 0.35
CA ASN A 142 -1.13 -3.92 1.02
C ASN A 142 -0.91 -3.57 2.50
N VAL A 143 -1.20 -2.33 2.85
CA VAL A 143 -0.91 -1.79 4.19
C VAL A 143 -1.80 -2.42 5.28
N LYS A 144 -2.94 -3.01 4.93
CA LYS A 144 -3.88 -3.59 5.92
C LYS A 144 -3.47 -4.96 6.46
N LYS A 145 -2.33 -5.53 6.07
CA LYS A 145 -1.92 -6.88 6.49
C LYS A 145 -1.27 -6.97 7.88
N GLY A 146 -1.25 -5.88 8.64
CA GLY A 146 -0.77 -5.83 10.03
C GLY A 146 0.47 -4.96 10.22
N ILE A 147 0.97 -4.92 11.45
CA ILE A 147 2.10 -4.07 11.86
C ILE A 147 3.38 -4.47 11.14
N ASP A 148 3.66 -5.76 10.98
CA ASP A 148 4.87 -6.23 10.32
C ASP A 148 4.92 -5.82 8.84
N GLU A 149 3.78 -5.87 8.15
CA GLU A 149 3.69 -5.42 6.76
C GLU A 149 3.85 -3.89 6.69
N TYR A 150 3.22 -3.14 7.60
CA TYR A 150 3.43 -1.68 7.67
C TYR A 150 4.91 -1.32 7.90
N TYR A 151 5.58 -2.02 8.82
CA TYR A 151 7.01 -1.87 9.07
C TYR A 151 7.82 -2.18 7.79
N ARG A 152 7.60 -3.36 7.20
CA ARG A 152 8.30 -3.82 5.99
C ARG A 152 8.12 -2.86 4.82
N ILE A 153 6.91 -2.37 4.59
CA ILE A 153 6.60 -1.37 3.57
C ILE A 153 7.43 -0.11 3.77
N ASN A 154 7.49 0.42 4.99
CA ASN A 154 8.29 1.59 5.28
C ASN A 154 9.78 1.30 5.06
N MET A 155 10.27 0.15 5.53
CA MET A 155 11.68 -0.23 5.38
C MET A 155 12.08 -0.53 3.93
N ASP A 156 11.17 -1.02 3.09
CA ASP A 156 11.38 -1.23 1.67
C ASP A 156 11.79 0.08 0.96
N ILE A 157 11.43 1.25 1.50
CA ILE A 157 11.85 2.54 0.93
C ILE A 157 13.36 2.75 0.99
N LEU A 158 14.10 2.02 1.82
CA LEU A 158 15.55 2.14 1.87
C LEU A 158 16.19 1.53 0.62
N LYS A 159 15.51 0.57 -0.02
CA LYS A 159 15.93 -0.03 -1.28
C LYS A 159 15.86 0.99 -2.41
N GLN A 160 16.88 1.03 -3.26
CA GLN A 160 17.01 2.04 -4.31
C GLN A 160 16.00 1.80 -5.43
N GLU A 161 15.82 0.54 -5.81
CA GLU A 161 14.89 0.07 -6.83
C GLU A 161 13.44 0.44 -6.49
N VAL A 162 13.03 0.23 -5.23
CA VAL A 162 11.69 0.59 -4.74
C VAL A 162 11.47 2.11 -4.82
N ARG A 163 12.46 2.90 -4.36
CA ARG A 163 12.38 4.37 -4.46
C ARG A 163 12.28 4.84 -5.89
N ARG A 164 13.11 4.27 -6.78
CA ARG A 164 13.16 4.62 -8.20
C ARG A 164 11.80 4.41 -8.85
N GLU A 165 11.22 3.22 -8.68
CA GLU A 165 9.93 2.88 -9.24
C GLU A 165 8.82 3.79 -8.67
N LEU A 166 8.73 3.93 -7.33
CA LEU A 166 7.65 4.68 -6.69
C LEU A 166 7.71 6.19 -6.90
N PHE A 167 8.89 6.80 -6.94
CA PHE A 167 9.01 8.27 -6.91
C PHE A 167 9.58 8.89 -8.18
N TYR A 168 10.37 8.15 -8.97
CA TYR A 168 11.10 8.72 -10.10
C TYR A 168 10.61 8.24 -11.47
N GLU A 169 10.04 7.05 -11.56
CA GLU A 169 9.48 6.50 -12.81
C GLU A 169 7.97 6.75 -12.90
N LYS A 170 7.36 6.73 -14.10
CA LYS A 170 5.88 6.79 -14.27
C LYS A 170 5.18 8.00 -13.62
N GLY A 171 5.83 9.18 -13.59
CA GLY A 171 5.23 10.44 -13.12
C GLY A 171 5.50 10.79 -11.64
N LYS A 172 4.84 11.82 -11.10
CA LYS A 172 5.04 12.31 -9.71
C LYS A 172 3.98 11.76 -8.75
N VAL A 173 4.37 11.52 -7.50
CA VAL A 173 3.44 11.23 -6.40
C VAL A 173 3.09 12.56 -5.72
N PHE A 174 1.82 12.97 -5.79
CA PHE A 174 1.35 14.19 -5.15
C PHE A 174 0.92 13.94 -3.71
N THR A 175 1.27 14.84 -2.82
CA THR A 175 0.87 14.82 -1.42
C THR A 175 0.76 16.24 -0.88
N LYS A 176 0.20 16.40 0.33
CA LYS A 176 0.11 17.70 0.98
C LYS A 176 1.51 18.23 1.31
N LEU A 177 1.86 19.34 0.67
CA LEU A 177 3.11 20.05 0.93
C LEU A 177 3.14 20.62 2.36
N LYS A 178 4.33 20.66 2.94
CA LYS A 178 4.63 21.35 4.19
C LYS A 178 5.98 22.02 4.03
N ASP A 179 6.05 23.30 4.35
CA ASP A 179 7.29 24.05 4.33
C ASP A 179 8.02 23.82 5.66
N LEU A 180 9.08 23.00 5.59
CA LEU A 180 9.97 22.72 6.70
C LEU A 180 11.40 22.97 6.25
N SER A 181 12.26 23.34 7.20
CA SER A 181 13.68 23.49 6.94
C SER A 181 14.30 22.16 6.46
N PRO A 182 15.37 22.19 5.65
CA PRO A 182 16.14 20.99 5.35
C PRO A 182 16.59 20.27 6.63
N PRO A 183 16.75 18.94 6.60
CA PRO A 183 17.23 18.20 7.76
C PRO A 183 18.64 18.66 8.15
N LYS A 184 18.87 18.85 9.45
CA LYS A 184 20.17 19.25 10.01
C LYS A 184 20.84 18.06 10.66
N LEU A 185 22.00 17.67 10.12
CA LEU A 185 22.92 16.73 10.75
C LEU A 185 24.00 17.53 11.51
N THR A 186 24.21 17.24 12.79
CA THR A 186 25.25 17.90 13.59
C THR A 186 26.58 17.14 13.51
N GLY A 187 27.65 17.70 14.08
CA GLY A 187 28.99 17.10 14.03
C GLY A 187 29.12 15.74 14.72
N THR A 188 28.18 15.36 15.59
CA THR A 188 28.15 14.06 16.27
C THR A 188 27.26 13.03 15.57
N ALA A 189 26.55 13.44 14.51
CA ALA A 189 25.59 12.57 13.84
C ALA A 189 26.29 11.52 12.98
N THR A 190 25.85 10.27 13.10
CA THR A 190 26.26 9.18 12.19
C THR A 190 25.01 8.63 11.53
N VAL A 191 24.95 8.67 10.20
CA VAL A 191 23.77 8.19 9.45
C VAL A 191 24.21 7.18 8.40
N SER A 192 23.56 6.02 8.36
CA SER A 192 23.80 5.00 7.34
C SER A 192 22.49 4.35 6.89
N ASN A 193 22.36 4.09 5.58
CA ASN A 193 21.20 3.43 4.96
C ASN A 193 19.85 3.88 5.56
N SER A 194 19.60 5.20 5.61
CA SER A 194 18.42 5.75 6.28
C SER A 194 17.81 6.87 5.46
N LEU A 195 16.49 7.03 5.56
CA LEU A 195 15.75 8.10 4.91
C LEU A 195 15.37 9.15 5.96
N ILE A 196 15.84 10.38 5.80
CA ILE A 196 15.60 11.47 6.75
C ILE A 196 14.76 12.55 6.08
N SER A 197 13.61 12.86 6.69
CA SER A 197 12.69 13.87 6.19
C SER A 197 13.03 15.28 6.69
N ASP A 198 12.39 16.28 6.09
CA ASP A 198 12.54 17.69 6.44
C ASP A 198 12.21 18.00 7.91
N GLY A 199 12.84 19.05 8.44
CA GLY A 199 12.66 19.53 9.80
C GLY A 199 13.36 18.70 10.88
N CYS A 200 14.06 17.62 10.49
CA CYS A 200 14.78 16.80 11.45
C CYS A 200 16.06 17.47 11.95
N ILE A 201 16.41 17.22 13.22
CA ILE A 201 17.70 17.56 13.81
C ILE A 201 18.31 16.29 14.39
N ILE A 202 19.44 15.87 13.85
CA ILE A 202 20.09 14.61 14.21
C ILE A 202 21.47 14.90 14.81
N ALA A 203 21.67 14.40 16.02
CA ALA A 203 22.93 14.43 16.76
C ALA A 203 23.39 13.05 17.25
N GLY A 204 22.55 12.02 17.11
CA GLY A 204 22.87 10.63 17.44
C GLY A 204 23.24 9.77 16.22
N SER A 205 23.23 8.46 16.42
CA SER A 205 23.44 7.43 15.40
C SER A 205 22.11 6.92 14.84
N VAL A 206 21.97 6.91 13.52
CA VAL A 206 20.78 6.42 12.80
C VAL A 206 21.23 5.44 11.73
N ARG A 207 20.73 4.20 11.80
CA ARG A 207 21.09 3.14 10.86
C ARG A 207 19.85 2.37 10.42
N ASN A 208 19.75 2.04 9.13
CA ASN A 208 18.66 1.23 8.58
C ASN A 208 17.30 1.72 9.08
N SER A 209 16.99 3.02 8.96
CA SER A 209 15.80 3.59 9.61
C SER A 209 15.12 4.64 8.73
N VAL A 210 13.82 4.81 8.96
CA VAL A 210 12.99 5.81 8.25
C VAL A 210 12.54 6.86 9.26
N ILE A 211 13.03 8.08 9.08
CA ILE A 211 12.80 9.21 9.97
C ILE A 211 11.86 10.21 9.30
N PHE A 212 10.66 10.35 9.86
CA PHE A 212 9.66 11.29 9.38
C PHE A 212 9.93 12.72 9.86
N ARG A 213 9.14 13.65 9.33
CA ARG A 213 9.31 15.09 9.53
C ARG A 213 9.37 15.52 10.99
N ASN A 214 10.17 16.55 11.27
CA ASN A 214 10.29 17.19 12.58
C ASN A 214 10.76 16.26 13.72
N VAL A 215 11.46 15.18 13.42
CA VAL A 215 12.03 14.29 14.45
C VAL A 215 13.33 14.89 15.00
N ARG A 216 13.53 14.79 16.31
CA ARG A 216 14.78 15.19 16.98
C ARG A 216 15.46 13.99 17.58
N ILE A 217 16.69 13.72 17.18
CA ILE A 217 17.53 12.66 17.76
C ILE A 217 18.72 13.33 18.41
N LYS A 218 18.78 13.32 19.75
CA LYS A 218 19.82 14.02 20.52
C LYS A 218 21.14 13.24 20.54
N ALA A 219 22.18 13.86 21.10
CA ALA A 219 23.53 13.29 21.13
C ALA A 219 23.56 11.95 21.89
N GLY A 220 24.37 11.01 21.40
CA GLY A 220 24.52 9.68 22.01
C GLY A 220 23.31 8.74 21.80
N ALA A 221 22.18 9.23 21.28
CA ALA A 221 21.04 8.38 20.97
C ALA A 221 21.36 7.42 19.81
N ILE A 222 20.78 6.23 19.84
CA ILE A 222 20.95 5.18 18.83
C ILE A 222 19.59 4.78 18.28
N VAL A 223 19.41 4.87 16.97
CA VAL A 223 18.19 4.41 16.27
C VAL A 223 18.56 3.42 15.18
N GLU A 224 18.11 2.18 15.31
CA GLU A 224 18.39 1.11 14.34
C GLU A 224 17.14 0.35 13.92
N ASN A 225 17.04 0.00 12.63
CA ASN A 225 15.94 -0.83 12.11
C ASN A 225 14.56 -0.32 12.57
N SER A 226 14.33 0.99 12.48
CA SER A 226 13.17 1.61 13.12
C SER A 226 12.49 2.65 12.23
N VAL A 227 11.19 2.83 12.45
CA VAL A 227 10.37 3.83 11.79
C VAL A 227 9.94 4.86 12.83
N ILE A 228 10.44 6.09 12.70
CA ILE A 228 10.21 7.16 13.68
C ILE A 228 9.26 8.19 13.06
N MET A 229 8.00 8.22 13.50
CA MET A 229 6.97 9.09 12.93
C MET A 229 7.10 10.55 13.41
N GLN A 230 6.24 11.40 12.86
CA GLN A 230 6.41 12.85 12.87
C GLN A 230 6.47 13.43 14.28
N GLY A 231 7.40 14.36 14.50
CA GLY A 231 7.48 15.14 15.75
C GLY A 231 8.02 14.38 16.96
N SER A 232 8.45 13.14 16.80
CA SER A 232 9.00 12.35 17.90
C SER A 232 10.40 12.83 18.31
N VAL A 233 10.73 12.66 19.59
CA VAL A 233 11.98 13.12 20.20
C VAL A 233 12.66 11.92 20.86
N ILE A 234 13.91 11.69 20.50
CA ILE A 234 14.76 10.66 21.08
C ILE A 234 15.84 11.40 21.86
N GLU A 235 15.76 11.34 23.19
CA GLU A 235 16.64 12.10 24.08
C GLU A 235 18.04 11.48 24.20
N GLU A 236 18.92 12.14 24.95
CA GLU A 236 20.34 11.82 24.97
C GLU A 236 20.58 10.38 25.45
N GLY A 237 21.50 9.67 24.79
CA GLY A 237 21.84 8.28 25.14
C GLY A 237 20.73 7.25 24.99
N ALA A 238 19.52 7.62 24.54
CA ALA A 238 18.42 6.69 24.37
C ALA A 238 18.65 5.70 23.21
N VAL A 239 18.17 4.48 23.33
CA VAL A 239 18.35 3.40 22.35
C VAL A 239 16.99 2.95 21.83
N VAL A 240 16.80 3.02 20.52
CA VAL A 240 15.61 2.53 19.83
C VAL A 240 16.00 1.54 18.76
N LYS A 241 15.51 0.30 18.87
CA LYS A 241 15.81 -0.77 17.91
C LYS A 241 14.57 -1.58 17.57
N ASN A 242 14.41 -1.92 16.30
CA ASN A 242 13.31 -2.78 15.81
C ASN A 242 11.94 -2.25 16.26
N ALA A 243 11.69 -0.95 16.09
CA ALA A 243 10.51 -0.30 16.63
C ALA A 243 9.82 0.66 15.63
N ILE A 244 8.51 0.82 15.81
CA ILE A 244 7.72 1.90 15.21
C ILE A 244 7.30 2.85 16.33
N LEU A 245 7.74 4.10 16.23
CA LEU A 245 7.29 5.17 17.11
C LEU A 245 6.24 5.96 16.36
N ASP A 246 4.99 5.98 16.84
CA ASP A 246 3.96 6.86 16.28
C ASP A 246 4.28 8.34 16.57
N LYS A 247 3.37 9.24 16.18
CA LYS A 247 3.59 10.68 16.17
C LYS A 247 3.83 11.21 17.58
N GLU A 248 4.74 12.18 17.69
CA GLU A 248 4.98 12.96 18.91
C GLU A 248 5.41 12.10 20.12
N VAL A 249 6.03 10.94 19.88
CA VAL A 249 6.56 10.07 20.94
C VAL A 249 7.86 10.65 21.51
N VAL A 250 8.05 10.58 22.83
CA VAL A 250 9.28 11.00 23.50
C VAL A 250 9.93 9.81 24.19
N VAL A 251 11.15 9.46 23.76
CA VAL A 251 11.99 8.48 24.45
C VAL A 251 12.98 9.24 25.32
N ARG A 252 12.85 9.08 26.64
CA ARG A 252 13.63 9.79 27.66
C ARG A 252 15.09 9.39 27.66
N GLU A 253 15.90 10.24 28.28
CA GLU A 253 17.34 10.08 28.37
C GLU A 253 17.73 8.68 28.91
N GLY A 254 18.65 8.02 28.21
CA GLY A 254 19.16 6.70 28.57
C GLY A 254 18.15 5.54 28.51
N ARG A 255 16.93 5.76 28.02
CA ARG A 255 15.92 4.70 27.90
C ARG A 255 16.17 3.80 26.71
N GLU A 256 15.82 2.53 26.86
CA GLU A 256 15.88 1.54 25.80
C GLU A 256 14.47 1.11 25.37
N VAL A 257 14.24 1.15 24.06
CA VAL A 257 13.00 0.75 23.37
C VAL A 257 13.41 -0.24 22.30
N ILE A 258 13.41 -1.53 22.65
CA ILE A 258 13.98 -2.58 21.80
C ILE A 258 12.92 -3.65 21.54
N GLY A 259 12.56 -3.84 20.27
CA GLY A 259 11.79 -5.01 19.83
C GLY A 259 12.69 -6.24 19.74
N GLU A 260 12.35 -7.31 20.47
CA GLU A 260 13.10 -8.58 20.46
C GLU A 260 12.61 -9.54 19.37
N LYS A 261 11.39 -10.05 19.51
CA LYS A 261 10.78 -11.04 18.61
C LYS A 261 9.90 -10.41 17.55
N GLU A 262 9.25 -9.31 17.90
CA GLU A 262 8.32 -8.56 17.07
C GLU A 262 8.71 -7.08 17.09
N ILE A 263 8.21 -6.33 16.10
CA ILE A 263 8.41 -4.89 16.04
C ILE A 263 7.65 -4.23 17.18
N LEU A 264 8.36 -3.55 18.07
CA LEU A 264 7.76 -2.82 19.19
C LEU A 264 7.06 -1.56 18.68
N VAL A 265 5.81 -1.32 19.08
CA VAL A 265 5.06 -0.11 18.67
C VAL A 265 4.80 0.77 19.88
N LEU A 266 5.19 2.04 19.79
CA LEU A 266 4.84 3.06 20.77
C LEU A 266 3.72 3.95 20.24
N GLU A 267 2.67 4.07 21.03
CA GLU A 267 1.48 4.86 20.68
C GLU A 267 1.79 6.36 20.62
N LYS A 268 0.97 7.08 19.85
CA LYS A 268 1.04 8.52 19.69
C LYS A 268 1.12 9.24 21.03
N ARG A 269 2.07 10.19 21.15
CA ARG A 269 2.30 11.03 22.35
C ARG A 269 2.71 10.27 23.61
N SER A 270 3.09 9.01 23.50
CA SER A 270 3.67 8.29 24.63
C SER A 270 5.01 8.91 25.04
N VAL A 271 5.30 8.81 26.33
CA VAL A 271 6.57 9.22 26.94
C VAL A 271 7.10 8.00 27.69
N VAL A 272 8.29 7.53 27.32
CA VAL A 272 8.90 6.31 27.88
C VAL A 272 10.30 6.59 28.42
#